data_AF-A0A225UZQ7-F1
#
_entry.id   AF-A0A225UZQ7-F1
#
_cell.length_a   1.000
_cell.length_b   1.000
_cell.length_c   1.000
_cell.angle_alpha   90.00
_cell.angle_beta   90.00
_cell.angle_gamma   90.00
#
_symmetry.space_group_name_H-M   'P 1'
#
loop_
_entity.id
_entity.type
_entity.pdbx_description
1 polymer ?
#
loop_
_entity_poly.entity_id
_entity_poly.type
_entity_poly.pdbx_seq_one_letter_code
_entity_poly.pdbx_strand_id
1 'polypeptide(L)'
;MTKKLENVELQQWLNGDKTNNEIFKLLKLDKKDDSIFMGQMRSTWDWLNKENLEGPMYLVLQRKFGEEKLKTLIDEAKEVKSTRNFAVNLQEGNWLSEGKIVYDIFKLLKLDEKGNRLFESPMLGTWTSYVTKVEKFKEKPNEFSVISYLEKKFGDVGLARILGTEKQKDNETTVQAVKELQQLQFKQWRDKGVTSKILDKLMLDMADMAANVRVTVDNIDFSKANPSAFDKYILFKSKNQV
;
A
#
# COMPACT_ATOMS: atom_id res chain seq x y z
N MET A 1 -9.56 -23.17 -19.47
CA MET A 1 -8.17 -23.56 -19.83
C MET A 1 -7.20 -22.37 -19.90
N THR A 2 -7.66 -21.13 -20.07
CA THR A 2 -6.84 -19.90 -20.25
C THR A 2 -5.90 -19.55 -19.09
N LYS A 3 -6.36 -19.56 -17.83
CA LYS A 3 -5.53 -19.17 -16.67
C LYS A 3 -4.26 -20.01 -16.47
N LYS A 4 -4.26 -21.27 -16.92
CA LYS A 4 -3.12 -22.18 -16.74
C LYS A 4 -2.05 -21.95 -17.82
N LEU A 5 -2.47 -21.57 -19.02
CA LEU A 5 -1.58 -21.23 -20.12
C LEU A 5 -0.87 -19.90 -19.86
N GLU A 6 -1.62 -18.89 -19.41
CA GLU A 6 -1.10 -17.57 -19.02
C GLU A 6 -0.04 -17.69 -17.92
N ASN A 7 -0.29 -18.52 -16.90
CA ASN A 7 0.63 -18.70 -15.78
C ASN A 7 1.93 -19.43 -16.20
N VAL A 8 1.85 -20.44 -17.07
CA VAL A 8 3.02 -21.16 -17.58
C VAL A 8 3.88 -20.28 -18.49
N GLU A 9 3.26 -19.46 -19.35
CA GLU A 9 3.99 -18.56 -20.23
C GLU A 9 4.74 -17.47 -19.43
N LEU A 10 4.17 -16.99 -18.33
CA LEU A 10 4.81 -16.00 -17.47
C LEU A 10 5.93 -16.53 -16.59
N GLN A 11 5.81 -17.76 -16.08
CA GLN A 11 6.93 -18.43 -15.41
C GLN A 11 8.11 -18.63 -16.37
N GLN A 12 7.83 -18.93 -17.64
CA GLN A 12 8.86 -18.98 -18.69
C GLN A 12 9.43 -17.58 -19.04
N TRP A 13 8.64 -16.50 -18.91
CA TRP A 13 9.14 -15.12 -19.08
C TRP A 13 10.06 -14.69 -17.93
N LEU A 14 9.76 -15.09 -16.69
CA LEU A 14 10.56 -14.79 -15.50
C LEU A 14 11.85 -15.60 -15.43
N ASN A 15 11.83 -16.84 -15.91
CA ASN A 15 13.01 -17.72 -15.95
C ASN A 15 14.00 -17.37 -17.08
N GLY A 16 13.70 -16.35 -17.90
CA GLY A 16 14.61 -15.86 -18.94
C GLY A 16 14.71 -16.74 -20.19
N ASP A 17 13.95 -17.84 -20.27
CA ASP A 17 14.05 -18.82 -21.37
C ASP A 17 13.44 -18.32 -22.69
N LYS A 18 12.57 -17.30 -22.65
CA LYS A 18 12.03 -16.64 -23.85
C LYS A 18 12.80 -15.35 -24.13
N THR A 19 13.50 -15.33 -25.27
CA THR A 19 14.14 -14.12 -25.79
C THR A 19 13.12 -12.98 -25.86
N ASN A 20 13.54 -11.78 -25.46
CA ASN A 20 12.72 -10.55 -25.36
C ASN A 20 11.73 -10.33 -26.52
N ASN A 21 12.06 -10.81 -27.72
CA ASN A 21 11.25 -10.72 -28.94
C ASN A 21 9.87 -11.42 -28.88
N GLU A 22 9.69 -12.47 -28.07
CA GLU A 22 8.37 -13.12 -27.92
C GLU A 22 7.42 -12.35 -26.99
N ILE A 23 7.97 -11.72 -25.94
CA ILE A 23 7.24 -10.81 -25.04
C ILE A 23 6.67 -9.63 -25.86
N PHE A 24 7.45 -9.13 -26.82
CA PHE A 24 7.02 -8.06 -27.72
C PHE A 24 5.94 -8.46 -28.72
N LYS A 25 5.88 -9.73 -29.15
CA LYS A 25 4.78 -10.24 -30.01
C LYS A 25 3.46 -10.36 -29.26
N LEU A 26 3.49 -10.72 -27.98
CA LEU A 26 2.31 -10.79 -27.11
C LEU A 26 1.72 -9.41 -26.79
N LEU A 27 2.57 -8.39 -26.67
CA LEU A 27 2.14 -7.02 -26.34
C LEU A 27 1.70 -6.17 -27.54
N LYS A 28 1.76 -6.69 -28.79
CA LYS A 28 1.37 -6.02 -30.06
C LYS A 28 1.42 -4.49 -30.00
N LEU A 29 2.62 -3.98 -29.78
CA LEU A 29 2.85 -2.61 -29.34
C LEU A 29 3.20 -1.65 -30.50
N ASP A 30 2.76 -1.99 -31.70
CA ASP A 30 2.93 -1.20 -32.93
C ASP A 30 1.59 -0.57 -33.31
N LYS A 31 1.28 0.58 -32.69
CA LYS A 31 0.65 1.72 -33.35
C LYS A 31 0.50 2.93 -32.42
N LYS A 32 0.78 4.07 -33.06
CA LYS A 32 0.80 5.48 -32.70
C LYS A 32 -0.42 6.00 -31.91
N ASP A 33 -0.57 5.62 -30.63
CA ASP A 33 -1.24 6.44 -29.62
C ASP A 33 -0.89 5.98 -28.18
N ASP A 34 0.18 6.57 -27.62
CA ASP A 34 0.86 6.06 -26.42
C ASP A 34 -0.02 6.17 -25.14
N SER A 35 -0.99 7.10 -25.11
CA SER A 35 -1.92 7.27 -23.97
C SER A 35 -3.14 6.33 -24.04
N ILE A 36 -3.67 6.10 -25.24
CA ILE A 36 -4.79 5.16 -25.49
C ILE A 36 -4.35 3.74 -25.19
N PHE A 37 -3.10 3.40 -25.49
CA PHE A 37 -2.51 2.09 -25.20
C PHE A 37 -2.52 1.75 -23.69
N MET A 38 -2.13 2.71 -22.85
CA MET A 38 -2.11 2.53 -21.38
C MET A 38 -3.52 2.23 -20.84
N GLY A 39 -4.56 2.84 -21.43
CA GLY A 39 -5.97 2.60 -21.09
C GLY A 39 -6.51 1.25 -21.57
N GLN A 40 -6.11 0.78 -22.75
CA GLN A 40 -6.57 -0.50 -23.33
C GLN A 40 -5.99 -1.73 -22.63
N MET A 41 -4.84 -1.60 -21.99
CA MET A 41 -4.18 -2.71 -21.30
C MET A 41 -4.65 -2.94 -19.86
N ARG A 42 -5.70 -2.24 -19.39
CA ARG A 42 -6.15 -2.26 -17.99
C ARG A 42 -6.30 -3.67 -17.39
N SER A 43 -6.90 -4.63 -18.09
CA SER A 43 -7.08 -6.00 -17.60
C SER A 43 -5.75 -6.75 -17.44
N THR A 44 -4.82 -6.56 -18.38
CA THR A 44 -3.45 -7.09 -18.28
C THR A 44 -2.73 -6.47 -17.08
N TRP A 45 -2.93 -5.19 -16.83
CA TRP A 45 -2.34 -4.48 -15.69
C TRP A 45 -2.90 -4.89 -14.34
N ASP A 46 -4.21 -5.05 -14.22
CA ASP A 46 -4.86 -5.54 -13.00
C ASP A 46 -4.34 -6.94 -12.64
N TRP A 47 -4.12 -7.78 -13.67
CA TRP A 47 -3.52 -9.09 -13.49
C TRP A 47 -2.03 -9.01 -13.07
N LEU A 48 -1.21 -8.19 -13.72
CA LEU A 48 0.21 -8.00 -13.34
C LEU A 48 0.39 -7.47 -11.92
N ASN A 49 -0.45 -6.52 -11.50
CA ASN A 49 -0.46 -5.99 -10.13
C ASN A 49 -0.79 -7.08 -9.11
N LYS A 50 -1.74 -7.98 -9.45
CA LYS A 50 -2.10 -9.11 -8.59
C LYS A 50 -0.92 -10.08 -8.43
N GLU A 51 -0.14 -10.28 -9.48
CA GLU A 51 1.01 -11.19 -9.49
C GLU A 51 2.33 -10.50 -9.07
N ASN A 52 2.29 -9.20 -8.71
CA ASN A 52 3.46 -8.38 -8.33
C ASN A 52 4.55 -8.28 -9.42
N LEU A 53 4.15 -8.04 -10.66
CA LEU A 53 5.01 -8.01 -11.84
C LEU A 53 5.32 -6.59 -12.35
N GLU A 54 5.14 -5.56 -11.53
CA GLU A 54 5.31 -4.16 -11.92
C GLU A 54 6.77 -3.82 -12.24
N GLY A 55 7.72 -4.34 -11.47
CA GLY A 55 9.16 -4.17 -11.73
C GLY A 55 9.60 -4.77 -13.07
N PRO A 56 9.34 -6.08 -13.32
CA PRO A 56 9.58 -6.70 -14.61
C PRO A 56 8.89 -5.97 -15.78
N MET A 57 7.65 -5.51 -15.59
CA MET A 57 6.96 -4.75 -16.61
C MET A 57 7.67 -3.42 -16.93
N TYR A 58 8.07 -2.67 -15.90
CA TYR A 58 8.78 -1.41 -16.10
C TYR A 58 10.00 -1.62 -17.00
N LEU A 59 10.80 -2.66 -16.74
CA LEU A 59 11.97 -3.01 -17.55
C LEU A 59 11.62 -3.33 -19.01
N VAL A 60 10.51 -4.02 -19.27
CA VAL A 60 10.04 -4.31 -20.63
C VAL A 60 9.68 -3.02 -21.37
N LEU A 61 8.94 -2.12 -20.73
CA LEU A 61 8.56 -0.83 -21.32
C LEU A 61 9.78 0.08 -21.50
N GLN A 62 10.73 0.07 -20.56
CA GLN A 62 11.96 0.86 -20.60
C GLN A 62 12.82 0.45 -21.81
N ARG A 63 12.96 -0.85 -22.08
CA ARG A 63 13.70 -1.35 -23.27
C ARG A 63 13.08 -0.90 -24.59
N LYS A 64 11.76 -0.69 -24.64
CA LYS A 64 11.05 -0.30 -25.86
C LYS A 64 11.07 1.20 -26.10
N PHE A 65 10.69 1.96 -25.09
CA PHE A 65 10.48 3.40 -25.23
C PHE A 65 11.74 4.21 -24.91
N GLY A 66 12.71 3.60 -24.21
CA GLY A 66 13.79 4.33 -23.56
C GLY A 66 13.33 4.90 -22.22
N GLU A 67 14.28 5.10 -21.30
CA GLU A 67 13.99 5.55 -19.95
C GLU A 67 13.35 6.94 -19.90
N GLU A 68 13.92 7.91 -20.62
CA GLU A 68 13.43 9.29 -20.63
C GLU A 68 12.00 9.38 -21.17
N LYS A 69 11.75 8.79 -22.35
CA LYS A 69 10.42 8.78 -22.95
C LYS A 69 9.41 8.07 -22.04
N LEU A 70 9.77 6.94 -21.43
CA LEU A 70 8.88 6.22 -20.53
C LEU A 70 8.53 7.04 -19.28
N LYS A 71 9.50 7.75 -18.70
CA LYS A 71 9.25 8.67 -17.57
C LYS A 71 8.27 9.78 -17.96
N THR A 72 8.44 10.39 -19.12
CA THR A 72 7.48 11.38 -19.66
C THR A 72 6.08 10.80 -19.83
N LEU A 73 5.94 9.62 -20.43
CA LEU A 73 4.65 8.96 -20.62
C LEU A 73 3.97 8.62 -19.29
N ILE A 74 4.74 8.20 -18.28
CA ILE A 74 4.24 7.95 -16.93
C ILE A 74 3.70 9.24 -16.31
N ASP A 75 4.44 10.35 -16.44
CA ASP A 75 4.02 11.63 -15.85
C ASP A 75 2.76 12.17 -16.53
N GLU A 76 2.67 12.12 -17.87
CA GLU A 76 1.45 12.46 -18.61
C GLU A 76 0.25 11.59 -18.20
N ALA A 77 0.47 10.28 -18.02
CA ALA A 77 -0.58 9.35 -17.63
C ALA A 77 -1.06 9.52 -16.19
N LYS A 78 -0.30 10.17 -15.30
CA LYS A 78 -0.76 10.53 -13.94
C LYS A 78 -1.78 11.66 -13.96
N GLU A 79 -1.70 12.56 -14.94
CA GLU A 79 -2.62 13.68 -15.07
C GLU A 79 -4.02 13.22 -15.50
N VAL A 80 -4.11 12.12 -16.24
CA VAL A 80 -5.38 11.56 -16.73
C VAL A 80 -6.01 10.61 -15.70
N LYS A 81 -7.22 10.93 -15.23
CA LYS A 81 -7.94 10.18 -14.18
C LYS A 81 -8.07 8.67 -14.46
N SER A 82 -8.30 8.28 -15.71
CA SER A 82 -8.48 6.87 -16.10
C SER A 82 -7.19 6.06 -16.09
N THR A 83 -6.02 6.69 -16.23
CA THR A 83 -4.71 6.03 -16.29
C THR A 83 -3.84 6.30 -15.07
N ARG A 84 -4.25 7.20 -14.17
CA ARG A 84 -3.47 7.63 -12.99
C ARG A 84 -2.97 6.48 -12.14
N ASN A 85 -3.86 5.58 -11.73
CA ASN A 85 -3.47 4.45 -10.87
C ASN A 85 -2.49 3.52 -11.58
N PHE A 86 -2.63 3.36 -12.90
CA PHE A 86 -1.70 2.58 -13.67
C PHE A 86 -0.30 3.24 -13.70
N ALA A 87 -0.26 4.54 -13.98
CA ALA A 87 0.98 5.29 -14.02
C ALA A 87 1.72 5.30 -12.67
N VAL A 88 0.98 5.40 -11.54
CA VAL A 88 1.54 5.27 -10.19
C VAL A 88 2.14 3.87 -9.97
N ASN A 89 1.44 2.80 -10.34
CA ASN A 89 1.96 1.44 -10.23
C ASN A 89 3.23 1.24 -11.06
N LEU A 90 3.28 1.82 -12.27
CA LEU A 90 4.44 1.71 -13.14
C LEU A 90 5.64 2.52 -12.61
N GLN A 91 5.39 3.68 -12.00
CA GLN A 91 6.41 4.44 -11.28
C GLN A 91 6.97 3.64 -10.09
N GLU A 92 6.11 2.97 -9.33
CA GLU A 92 6.56 2.08 -8.24
C GLU A 92 7.35 0.88 -8.78
N GLY A 93 6.95 0.34 -9.93
CA GLY A 93 7.70 -0.68 -10.67
C GLY A 93 9.12 -0.21 -11.03
N ASN A 94 9.28 1.05 -11.47
CA ASN A 94 10.59 1.65 -11.67
C ASN A 94 11.42 1.59 -10.37
N TRP A 95 10.86 2.10 -9.27
CA TRP A 95 11.55 2.13 -7.98
C TRP A 95 11.94 0.74 -7.48
N LEU A 96 11.10 -0.26 -7.71
CA LEU A 96 11.42 -1.67 -7.42
C LEU A 96 12.58 -2.16 -8.29
N SER A 97 12.56 -1.87 -9.59
CA SER A 97 13.62 -2.30 -10.53
C SER A 97 14.98 -1.64 -10.26
N GLU A 98 14.97 -0.40 -9.78
CA GLU A 98 16.15 0.33 -9.33
C GLU A 98 16.62 -0.10 -7.91
N GLY A 99 15.88 -0.99 -7.24
CA GLY A 99 16.20 -1.45 -5.89
C GLY A 99 16.15 -0.33 -4.84
N LYS A 100 15.29 0.68 -5.04
CA LYS A 100 15.17 1.81 -4.10
C LYS A 100 14.76 1.30 -2.73
N ILE A 101 15.33 1.89 -1.68
CA ILE A 101 14.92 1.58 -0.31
C ILE A 101 13.76 2.46 0.11
N VAL A 102 12.94 1.96 1.04
CA VAL A 102 11.74 2.65 1.54
C VAL A 102 12.02 4.06 2.07
N TYR A 103 13.21 4.29 2.63
CA TYR A 103 13.66 5.60 3.13
C TYR A 103 13.90 6.60 2.00
N ASP A 104 14.53 6.17 0.91
CA ASP A 104 14.83 7.04 -0.22
C ASP A 104 13.54 7.47 -0.92
N ILE A 105 12.56 6.55 -1.04
CA ILE A 105 11.24 6.91 -1.57
C ILE A 105 10.48 7.84 -0.62
N PHE A 106 10.62 7.66 0.70
CA PHE A 106 10.03 8.59 1.67
C PHE A 106 10.55 10.03 1.48
N LYS A 107 11.85 10.18 1.25
CA LYS A 107 12.51 11.47 0.94
C LYS A 107 12.15 12.00 -0.44
N LEU A 108 12.14 11.13 -1.46
CA LEU A 108 11.78 11.51 -2.83
C LEU A 108 10.37 12.10 -2.89
N LEU A 109 9.45 11.56 -2.07
CA LEU A 109 8.09 12.04 -1.91
C LEU A 109 7.95 13.23 -0.94
N LYS A 110 9.09 13.75 -0.43
CA LYS A 110 9.18 14.89 0.50
C LYS A 110 8.33 14.72 1.76
N LEU A 111 8.22 13.50 2.26
CA LEU A 111 7.42 13.20 3.45
C LEU A 111 8.18 13.47 4.75
N ASP A 112 9.52 13.47 4.71
CA ASP A 112 10.39 13.78 5.85
C ASP A 112 10.40 15.25 6.24
N GLU A 113 10.15 16.14 5.29
CA GLU A 113 10.09 17.59 5.51
C GLU A 113 8.75 18.08 6.09
N LYS A 114 7.73 17.21 6.15
CA LYS A 114 6.35 17.62 6.47
C LYS A 114 5.98 17.54 7.95
N GLY A 115 6.79 16.90 8.79
CA GLY A 115 6.42 16.61 10.19
C GLY A 115 5.04 15.96 10.26
N ASN A 116 4.16 16.43 11.16
CA ASN A 116 2.80 15.89 11.28
C ASN A 116 1.92 16.12 10.04
N ARG A 117 2.26 17.07 9.15
CA ARG A 117 1.47 17.33 7.93
C ARG A 117 1.66 16.27 6.84
N LEU A 118 2.51 15.26 7.07
CA LEU A 118 2.66 14.14 6.13
C LEU A 118 1.34 13.35 5.98
N PHE A 119 0.52 13.31 7.03
CA PHE A 119 -0.79 12.62 7.02
C PHE A 119 -1.86 13.37 6.22
N GLU A 120 -1.61 14.64 5.89
CA GLU A 120 -2.41 15.44 4.96
C GLU A 120 -1.93 15.28 3.50
N SER A 121 -0.82 14.57 3.27
CA SER A 121 -0.24 14.43 1.95
C SER A 121 -0.78 13.21 1.21
N PRO A 122 -1.27 13.35 -0.04
CA PRO A 122 -1.63 12.19 -0.86
C PRO A 122 -0.44 11.28 -1.15
N MET A 123 0.79 11.79 -1.05
CA MET A 123 2.01 11.01 -1.23
C MET A 123 2.24 9.96 -0.13
N LEU A 124 1.57 10.10 1.03
CA LEU A 124 1.58 9.05 2.06
C LEU A 124 0.99 7.74 1.54
N GLY A 125 -0.07 7.82 0.73
CA GLY A 125 -0.69 6.64 0.11
C GLY A 125 0.28 5.95 -0.85
N THR A 126 0.95 6.72 -1.71
CA THR A 126 1.98 6.20 -2.63
C THR A 126 3.13 5.55 -1.88
N TRP A 127 3.64 6.17 -0.81
CA TRP A 127 4.71 5.57 -0.01
C TRP A 127 4.25 4.28 0.69
N THR A 128 3.04 4.27 1.26
CA THR A 128 2.45 3.09 1.92
C THR A 128 2.28 1.93 0.94
N SER A 129 1.78 2.21 -0.26
CA SER A 129 1.70 1.25 -1.37
C SER A 129 3.07 0.66 -1.71
N TYR A 130 4.08 1.52 -1.87
CA TYR A 130 5.43 1.10 -2.19
C TYR A 130 6.05 0.20 -1.11
N VAL A 131 5.96 0.59 0.17
CA VAL A 131 6.45 -0.25 1.29
C VAL A 131 5.76 -1.62 1.27
N THR A 132 4.44 -1.64 1.08
CA THR A 132 3.68 -2.90 1.00
C THR A 132 4.18 -3.79 -0.13
N LYS A 133 4.51 -3.21 -1.29
CA LYS A 133 5.10 -3.97 -2.41
C LYS A 133 6.48 -4.51 -2.06
N VAL A 134 7.36 -3.70 -1.46
CA VAL A 134 8.69 -4.14 -1.02
C VAL A 134 8.59 -5.31 -0.04
N GLU A 135 7.65 -5.29 0.91
CA GLU A 135 7.46 -6.38 1.87
C GLU A 135 7.10 -7.71 1.20
N LYS A 136 6.36 -7.69 0.08
CA LYS A 136 5.99 -8.91 -0.65
C LYS A 136 7.19 -9.66 -1.26
N PHE A 137 8.30 -8.96 -1.50
CA PHE A 137 9.52 -9.55 -2.06
C PHE A 137 10.51 -10.03 -0.98
N LYS A 138 10.22 -9.81 0.31
CA LYS A 138 11.09 -10.29 1.40
C LYS A 138 10.79 -11.74 1.73
N GLU A 139 11.83 -12.49 2.12
CA GLU A 139 11.69 -13.85 2.65
C GLU A 139 10.76 -13.92 3.87
N LYS A 140 10.81 -12.86 4.69
CA LYS A 140 9.97 -12.70 5.88
C LYS A 140 9.26 -11.34 5.80
N PRO A 141 8.12 -11.28 5.09
CA PRO A 141 7.33 -10.05 5.00
C PRO A 141 6.88 -9.61 6.39
N ASN A 142 6.94 -8.31 6.65
CA ASN A 142 6.35 -7.72 7.85
C ASN A 142 5.21 -6.79 7.42
N GLU A 143 3.97 -7.25 7.63
CA GLU A 143 2.75 -6.51 7.34
C GLU A 143 2.72 -5.13 8.03
N PHE A 144 3.38 -5.00 9.17
CA PHE A 144 3.38 -3.77 9.97
C PHE A 144 4.57 -2.85 9.68
N SER A 145 5.29 -3.04 8.57
CA SER A 145 6.50 -2.27 8.28
C SER A 145 6.25 -0.78 8.13
N VAL A 146 5.10 -0.40 7.55
CA VAL A 146 4.67 1.00 7.44
C VAL A 146 4.49 1.62 8.82
N ILE A 147 3.73 0.95 9.70
CA ILE A 147 3.49 1.39 11.08
C ILE A 147 4.81 1.46 11.84
N SER A 148 5.62 0.40 11.79
CA SER A 148 6.92 0.32 12.47
C SER A 148 7.87 1.45 12.05
N TYR A 149 7.82 1.88 10.78
CA TYR A 149 8.61 3.02 10.30
C TYR A 149 8.09 4.35 10.84
N LEU A 150 6.77 4.56 10.86
CA LEU A 150 6.15 5.78 11.39
C LEU A 150 6.29 5.89 12.92
N GLU A 151 6.19 4.78 13.64
CA GLU A 151 6.40 4.71 15.10
C GLU A 151 7.81 5.15 15.50
N LYS A 152 8.83 4.87 14.67
CA LYS A 152 10.20 5.37 14.92
C LYS A 152 10.28 6.90 14.90
N LYS A 153 9.36 7.58 14.20
CA LYS A 153 9.34 9.04 14.08
C LYS A 153 8.43 9.69 15.12
N PHE A 154 7.25 9.10 15.37
CA PHE A 154 6.21 9.73 16.19
C PHE A 154 6.00 9.06 17.56
N GLY A 155 6.67 7.93 17.80
CA GLY A 155 6.34 7.04 18.90
C GLY A 155 5.02 6.30 18.68
N ASP A 156 4.81 5.23 19.42
CA ASP A 156 3.62 4.38 19.30
C ASP A 156 2.33 5.15 19.60
N VAL A 157 2.24 5.71 20.81
CA VAL A 157 1.07 6.49 21.25
C VAL A 157 0.94 7.81 20.48
N GLY A 158 2.07 8.46 20.15
CA GLY A 158 2.06 9.70 19.38
C GLY A 158 1.50 9.50 17.97
N LEU A 159 1.90 8.42 17.28
CA LEU A 159 1.34 8.04 15.99
C LEU A 159 -0.16 7.79 16.09
N ALA A 160 -0.61 7.05 17.11
CA ALA A 160 -2.02 6.72 17.27
C ALA A 160 -2.91 7.96 17.42
N ARG A 161 -2.44 8.95 18.20
CA ARG A 161 -3.13 10.25 18.34
C ARG A 161 -3.23 10.98 17.02
N ILE A 162 -2.12 11.08 16.29
CA ILE A 162 -2.09 11.77 14.99
C ILE A 162 -3.09 11.09 14.04
N LEU A 163 -3.04 9.76 13.90
CA LEU A 163 -3.98 9.03 13.05
C LEU A 163 -5.45 9.23 13.49
N GLY A 164 -5.72 9.22 14.79
CA GLY A 164 -7.05 9.49 15.34
C GLY A 164 -7.58 10.88 15.00
N THR A 165 -6.74 11.91 15.13
CA THR A 165 -7.08 13.30 14.81
C THR A 165 -7.24 13.52 13.30
N GLU A 166 -6.28 13.06 12.49
CA GLU A 166 -6.29 13.22 11.03
C GLU A 166 -7.48 12.51 10.37
N LYS A 167 -7.92 11.39 10.94
CA LYS A 167 -9.12 10.66 10.49
C LYS A 167 -10.40 11.48 10.61
N GLN A 168 -10.45 12.50 11.49
CA GLN A 168 -11.62 13.37 11.68
C GLN A 168 -11.65 14.56 10.72
N LYS A 169 -10.59 14.82 9.96
CA LYS A 169 -10.56 15.94 9.02
C LYS A 169 -11.37 15.63 7.76
N ASP A 170 -12.03 16.64 7.20
CA ASP A 170 -12.74 16.55 5.91
C ASP A 170 -11.78 16.59 4.71
N ASN A 171 -10.86 15.62 4.63
CA ASN A 171 -10.02 15.41 3.45
C ASN A 171 -10.21 13.98 2.91
N GLU A 172 -11.20 13.81 2.04
CA GLU A 172 -11.55 12.49 1.48
C GLU A 172 -10.36 11.74 0.87
N THR A 173 -9.40 12.47 0.28
CA THR A 173 -8.27 11.86 -0.42
C THR A 173 -7.27 11.20 0.54
N THR A 174 -7.05 11.78 1.72
CA THR A 174 -6.08 11.24 2.70
C THR A 174 -6.72 10.46 3.84
N VAL A 175 -7.99 10.72 4.13
CA VAL A 175 -8.75 10.02 5.19
C VAL A 175 -8.73 8.52 5.01
N GLN A 176 -8.79 8.01 3.77
CA GLN A 176 -8.76 6.57 3.54
C GLN A 176 -7.42 5.94 3.94
N ALA A 177 -6.30 6.53 3.51
CA ALA A 177 -4.97 6.06 3.90
C ALA A 177 -4.75 6.14 5.42
N VAL A 178 -5.21 7.22 6.06
CA VAL A 178 -5.14 7.39 7.52
C VAL A 178 -5.96 6.32 8.25
N LYS A 179 -7.18 6.00 7.76
CA LYS A 179 -8.02 4.93 8.32
C LYS A 179 -7.34 3.57 8.23
N GLU A 180 -6.75 3.25 7.07
CA GLU A 180 -6.03 1.99 6.86
C GLU A 180 -4.82 1.88 7.79
N LEU A 181 -4.05 2.96 7.94
CA LEU A 181 -2.93 3.00 8.89
C LEU A 181 -3.39 2.81 10.35
N GLN A 182 -4.49 3.46 10.76
CA GLN A 182 -5.01 3.30 12.12
C GLN A 182 -5.46 1.85 12.38
N GLN A 183 -6.15 1.23 11.42
CA GLN A 183 -6.55 -0.17 11.51
C GLN A 183 -5.33 -1.10 11.57
N LEU A 184 -4.30 -0.83 10.78
CA LEU A 184 -3.06 -1.60 10.78
C LEU A 184 -2.31 -1.47 12.11
N GLN A 185 -2.28 -0.27 12.71
CA GLN A 185 -1.72 -0.06 14.04
C GLN A 185 -2.48 -0.85 15.11
N PHE A 186 -3.82 -0.81 15.10
CA PHE A 186 -4.61 -1.58 16.06
C PHE A 186 -4.47 -3.09 15.89
N LYS A 187 -4.34 -3.56 14.64
CA LYS A 187 -4.01 -4.95 14.37
C LYS A 187 -2.64 -5.31 14.97
N GLN A 188 -1.63 -4.46 14.77
CA GLN A 188 -0.30 -4.69 15.35
C GLN A 188 -0.34 -4.76 16.89
N TRP A 189 -1.07 -3.85 17.54
CA TRP A 189 -1.27 -3.86 18.99
C TRP A 189 -1.95 -5.15 19.47
N ARG A 190 -2.99 -5.60 18.77
CA ARG A 190 -3.65 -6.87 19.07
C ARG A 190 -2.68 -8.04 18.97
N ASP A 191 -1.88 -8.10 17.91
CA ASP A 191 -0.91 -9.17 17.66
C ASP A 191 0.23 -9.15 18.70
N LYS A 192 0.54 -7.98 19.26
CA LYS A 192 1.45 -7.78 20.41
C LYS A 192 0.79 -8.06 21.76
N GLY A 193 -0.50 -8.40 21.81
CA GLY A 193 -1.23 -8.70 23.06
C GLY A 193 -1.69 -7.48 23.86
N VAL A 194 -1.75 -6.29 23.23
CA VAL A 194 -2.30 -5.08 23.86
C VAL A 194 -3.81 -5.24 24.00
N THR A 195 -4.28 -5.44 25.23
CA THR A 195 -5.71 -5.52 25.57
C THR A 195 -6.32 -4.12 25.74
N SER A 196 -7.65 -4.03 25.70
CA SER A 196 -8.36 -2.76 26.01
C SER A 196 -7.89 -2.14 27.32
N LYS A 197 -7.70 -2.94 28.39
CA LYS A 197 -7.21 -2.46 29.68
C LYS A 197 -5.79 -1.87 29.60
N ILE A 198 -4.92 -2.49 28.81
CA ILE A 198 -3.55 -1.99 28.59
C ILE A 198 -3.62 -0.69 27.80
N LEU A 199 -4.44 -0.65 26.75
CA LEU A 199 -4.65 0.56 25.95
C LEU A 199 -5.21 1.70 26.80
N ASP A 200 -6.23 1.46 27.63
CA ASP A 200 -6.79 2.45 28.54
C ASP A 200 -5.71 2.99 29.47
N LYS A 201 -4.86 2.13 30.03
CA LYS A 201 -3.74 2.56 30.88
C LYS A 201 -2.70 3.39 30.11
N LEU A 202 -2.36 3.01 28.87
CA LEU A 202 -1.45 3.78 28.00
C LEU A 202 -2.03 5.16 27.64
N MET A 203 -3.36 5.25 27.53
CA MET A 203 -4.09 6.46 27.18
C MET A 203 -4.40 7.37 28.38
N LEU A 204 -4.36 6.85 29.60
CA LEU A 204 -4.62 7.62 30.83
C LEU A 204 -3.43 8.48 31.29
N ASP A 205 -2.21 8.17 30.84
CA ASP A 205 -0.97 8.74 31.40
C ASP A 205 -0.47 10.03 30.70
N MET A 206 -1.31 10.74 29.93
CA MET A 206 -0.82 11.84 29.07
C MET A 206 -1.79 13.00 28.80
N ALA A 207 -1.20 14.18 28.57
CA ALA A 207 -1.82 15.51 28.51
C ALA A 207 -2.89 15.76 27.42
N ASP A 208 -3.00 14.89 26.39
CA ASP A 208 -3.96 15.08 25.29
C ASP A 208 -5.16 14.14 25.41
N MET A 209 -6.06 14.48 26.34
CA MET A 209 -7.20 13.64 26.72
C MET A 209 -8.18 13.44 25.55
N ALA A 210 -8.37 14.43 24.67
CA ALA A 210 -9.30 14.33 23.55
C ALA A 210 -8.82 13.32 22.50
N ALA A 211 -7.55 13.41 22.08
CA ALA A 211 -6.97 12.45 21.14
C ALA A 211 -6.93 11.03 21.74
N ASN A 212 -6.62 10.90 23.03
CA ASN A 212 -6.60 9.62 23.73
C ASN A 212 -7.98 8.93 23.73
N VAL A 213 -9.03 9.66 24.11
CA VAL A 213 -10.41 9.15 24.07
C VAL A 213 -10.78 8.72 22.66
N ARG A 214 -10.39 9.50 21.64
CA ARG A 214 -10.66 9.14 20.24
C ARG A 214 -10.01 7.81 19.86
N VAL A 215 -8.74 7.60 20.20
CA VAL A 215 -8.03 6.35 19.89
C VAL A 215 -8.69 5.17 20.60
N THR A 216 -9.04 5.30 21.88
CA THR A 216 -9.72 4.23 22.63
C THR A 216 -11.06 3.88 21.98
N VAL A 217 -11.88 4.86 21.63
CA VAL A 217 -13.17 4.64 20.94
C VAL A 217 -12.97 3.95 19.60
N ASP A 218 -12.05 4.44 18.77
CA ASP A 218 -11.74 3.83 17.47
C ASP A 218 -11.24 2.39 17.60
N ASN A 219 -10.46 2.08 18.65
CA ASN A 219 -9.96 0.73 18.89
C ASN A 219 -11.08 -0.23 19.33
N ILE A 220 -12.03 0.25 20.14
CA ILE A 220 -13.23 -0.49 20.51
C ILE A 220 -14.05 -0.83 19.26
N ASP A 221 -14.28 0.15 18.38
CA ASP A 221 -15.01 -0.06 17.13
C ASP A 221 -14.29 -1.04 16.20
N PHE A 222 -12.97 -0.92 16.08
CA PHE A 222 -12.14 -1.87 15.34
C PHE A 222 -12.25 -3.29 15.89
N SER A 223 -12.24 -3.46 17.22
CA SER A 223 -12.34 -4.77 17.87
C SER A 223 -13.72 -5.40 17.70
N LYS A 224 -14.80 -4.60 17.74
CA LYS A 224 -16.16 -5.07 17.44
C LYS A 224 -16.31 -5.51 15.98
N ALA A 225 -15.73 -4.75 15.05
CA ALA A 225 -15.76 -5.08 13.62
C ALA A 225 -14.87 -6.28 13.26
N ASN A 226 -13.83 -6.55 14.06
CA ASN A 226 -12.86 -7.61 13.82
C ASN A 226 -12.71 -8.50 15.07
N PRO A 227 -13.77 -9.24 15.46
CA PRO A 227 -13.76 -10.03 16.69
C PRO A 227 -12.75 -11.18 16.57
N SER A 228 -11.94 -11.36 17.61
CA SER A 228 -11.02 -12.49 17.71
C SER A 228 -11.78 -13.82 17.81
N ALA A 229 -11.08 -14.94 17.64
CA ALA A 229 -11.68 -16.26 17.87
C ALA A 229 -12.25 -16.38 19.29
N PHE A 230 -11.57 -15.78 20.27
CA PHE A 230 -12.04 -15.72 21.65
C PHE A 230 -13.31 -14.87 21.79
N ASP A 231 -13.35 -13.68 21.17
CA ASP A 231 -14.55 -12.82 21.20
C ASP A 231 -15.75 -13.49 20.55
N LYS A 232 -15.54 -14.18 19.42
CA LYS A 232 -16.57 -14.98 18.74
C LYS A 232 -17.06 -16.12 19.62
N TYR A 233 -16.17 -16.79 20.35
CA TYR A 233 -16.52 -17.87 21.28
C TYR A 233 -17.38 -17.36 22.44
N ILE A 234 -17.01 -16.24 23.06
CA ILE A 234 -17.80 -15.62 24.14
C ILE A 234 -19.19 -15.19 23.63
N LEU A 235 -19.26 -14.54 22.47
CA LEU A 235 -20.54 -14.17 21.84
C LEU A 235 -21.41 -15.38 21.48
N PHE A 236 -20.80 -16.48 21.04
CA PHE A 236 -21.51 -17.72 20.77
C PHE A 236 -22.06 -18.33 22.07
N LYS A 237 -21.26 -18.39 23.14
CA LYS A 237 -21.71 -18.92 24.44
C LYS A 237 -22.82 -18.07 25.05
N SER A 238 -22.73 -16.74 24.98
CA SER A 238 -23.76 -15.85 25.52
C SER A 238 -25.11 -15.95 24.79
N LYS A 239 -25.10 -16.29 23.49
CA LYS A 239 -26.32 -16.48 22.69
C LYS A 239 -27.00 -17.82 22.89
N ASN A 240 -26.29 -18.83 23.41
CA ASN A 240 -26.80 -20.20 23.59
C ASN A 240 -27.04 -20.57 25.06
N GLN A 241 -27.07 -19.58 25.96
CA GLN A 241 -27.43 -19.73 27.38
C GLN A 241 -28.85 -19.21 27.70
N VAL A 242 -29.73 -19.12 26.70
CA VAL A 242 -31.16 -18.77 26.85
C VAL A 242 -32.02 -19.95 26.46
#